data_AF-A0A2V7HE06-F1
#
_entry.id   AF-A0A2V7HE06-F1
#
_cell.length_a   1.000
_cell.length_b   1.000
_cell.length_c   1.000
_cell.angle_alpha   90.00
_cell.angle_beta   90.00
_cell.angle_gamma   90.00
#
_symmetry.space_group_name_H-M   'P 1'
#
loop_
_entity.id
_entity.type
_entity.pdbx_description
1 polymer ?
#
loop_
_entity_poly.entity_id
_entity_poly.type
_entity_poly.pdbx_seq_one_letter_code
_entity_poly.pdbx_strand_id
1 'polypeptide(L)'
;MACNRDKILTVTDPDIINPSNLGSAEAAEALRVGALSRVSDVTGGLQGSGSLNEGIFHFSGVVADEWRSTDTFVQRDEADSRSITDANTAMTLEARGLHRTRIAAIQAIPVLKQFKPNNVSDVGQMYWVRGWAEMTLAENFCNGMPISSLDASNNIVYGDPQTNVQIYTRAIATFDTALQNAPAGDARADTVKWLVAIEKARVQLDLGDVTGAGTTISAVAVPDNFKFTMFYTQALGDNQIWALNNSAGRWMPGNNEGIVGLNFFSANDPRVPMCIGGSAACKTFDANQTRTTSFDNNFGPGTFLVQLNWPTREADISIATGTEARLIEAEVALRTGDIATWLAKLNQLRANFPTFKQVGDSAGQRLPAGLCRRCAACARRSGNPGGSRRSAFP
;
A
#
# COMPACT_ATOMS: atom_id res chain seq x y z
N MET A 1 55.96 2.32 -14.16
CA MET A 1 54.84 2.49 -13.21
C MET A 1 54.04 1.20 -13.24
N ALA A 2 54.08 0.42 -12.17
CA ALA A 2 53.35 -0.85 -12.10
C ALA A 2 51.86 -0.59 -11.79
N CYS A 3 50.96 -1.28 -12.49
CA CYS A 3 49.55 -1.31 -12.14
C CYS A 3 49.38 -2.03 -10.80
N ASN A 4 48.90 -1.33 -9.78
CA ASN A 4 48.62 -1.92 -8.47
C ASN A 4 47.33 -2.77 -8.57
N ARG A 5 47.49 -4.10 -8.55
CA ARG A 5 46.37 -5.07 -8.62
C ARG A 5 45.35 -4.90 -7.50
N ASP A 6 45.75 -4.36 -6.36
CA ASP A 6 44.85 -4.16 -5.20
C ASP A 6 43.82 -3.07 -5.45
N LYS A 7 44.09 -2.14 -6.38
CA LYS A 7 43.14 -1.09 -6.78
C LYS A 7 42.17 -1.50 -7.87
N ILE A 8 42.43 -2.61 -8.57
CA ILE A 8 41.57 -3.13 -9.64
C ILE A 8 40.29 -3.78 -9.08
N LEU A 9 40.32 -4.26 -7.83
CA LEU A 9 39.20 -4.90 -7.17
C LEU A 9 38.43 -3.99 -6.21
N THR A 10 38.95 -2.79 -5.90
CA THR A 10 38.22 -1.77 -5.13
C THR A 10 37.28 -1.01 -6.07
N VAL A 11 36.13 -1.60 -6.36
CA VAL A 11 35.00 -0.88 -6.96
C VAL A 11 34.22 -0.25 -5.81
N THR A 12 34.21 1.08 -5.73
CA THR A 12 33.20 1.76 -4.91
C THR A 12 31.91 1.66 -5.68
N ASP A 13 31.02 0.77 -5.25
CA ASP A 13 29.68 0.66 -5.81
C ASP A 13 28.86 1.86 -5.30
N PRO A 14 28.58 2.86 -6.14
CA PRO A 14 27.82 4.04 -5.71
C PRO A 14 26.34 3.70 -5.43
N ASP A 15 25.87 2.52 -5.83
CA ASP A 15 24.47 2.10 -5.71
C ASP A 15 24.20 1.36 -4.38
N ILE A 16 25.25 1.02 -3.62
CA ILE A 16 25.14 0.43 -2.29
C ILE A 16 25.26 1.52 -1.21
N ILE A 17 24.15 1.78 -0.52
CA ILE A 17 24.17 2.65 0.67
C ILE A 17 24.94 1.92 1.78
N ASN A 18 26.16 2.36 2.05
CA ASN A 18 26.93 1.86 3.18
C ASN A 18 26.25 2.21 4.52
N PRO A 19 26.29 1.33 5.55
CA PRO A 19 25.73 1.63 6.87
C PRO A 19 26.26 2.93 7.50
N SER A 20 27.51 3.31 7.19
CA SER A 20 28.11 4.59 7.61
C SER A 20 27.40 5.83 7.06
N ASN A 21 26.66 5.68 5.95
CA ASN A 21 25.90 6.76 5.32
C ASN A 21 24.54 6.99 6.01
N LEU A 22 24.17 6.15 6.99
CA LEU A 22 22.93 6.30 7.77
C LEU A 22 23.06 7.27 8.95
N GLY A 23 24.20 7.96 9.07
CA GLY A 23 24.54 8.84 10.18
C GLY A 23 23.98 10.27 10.11
N SER A 24 22.83 10.49 9.47
CA SER A 24 22.26 11.85 9.30
C SER A 24 20.73 11.90 9.38
N ALA A 25 20.20 13.10 9.59
CA ALA A 25 18.75 13.35 9.60
C ALA A 25 18.10 13.07 8.24
N GLU A 26 18.81 13.35 7.15
CA GLU A 26 18.37 13.06 5.78
C GLU A 26 18.30 11.56 5.54
N ALA A 27 19.29 10.80 6.02
CA ALA A 27 19.27 9.34 5.91
C ALA A 27 18.14 8.72 6.73
N ALA A 28 17.88 9.24 7.93
CA ALA A 28 16.75 8.82 8.76
C ALA A 28 15.41 9.04 8.03
N GLU A 29 15.25 10.20 7.39
CA GLU A 29 14.08 10.50 6.57
C GLU A 29 13.97 9.58 5.34
N ALA A 30 15.09 9.29 4.67
CA ALA A 30 15.12 8.39 3.52
C ALA A 30 14.70 6.96 3.92
N LEU A 31 15.14 6.45 5.08
CA LEU A 31 14.69 5.16 5.61
C LEU A 31 13.18 5.15 5.88
N ARG A 32 12.65 6.23 6.47
CA ARG A 32 11.21 6.38 6.73
C ARG A 32 10.39 6.34 5.43
N VAL A 33 10.80 7.12 4.43
CA VAL A 33 10.16 7.15 3.11
C VAL A 33 10.31 5.81 2.40
N GLY A 34 11.46 5.14 2.52
CA GLY A 34 11.67 3.80 1.99
C GLY A 34 10.72 2.76 2.60
N ALA A 35 10.49 2.81 3.92
CA ALA A 35 9.52 1.94 4.58
C ALA A 35 8.08 2.20 4.09
N LEU A 36 7.69 3.47 3.92
CA LEU A 36 6.38 3.83 3.35
C LEU A 36 6.21 3.38 1.89
N SER A 37 7.27 3.50 1.07
CA SER A 37 7.24 3.02 -0.31
C SER A 37 7.01 1.51 -0.39
N ARG A 38 7.48 0.74 0.60
CA ARG A 38 7.17 -0.70 0.69
C ARG A 38 5.70 -0.97 1.00
N VAL A 39 5.02 -0.06 1.70
CA VAL A 39 3.57 -0.17 1.90
C VAL A 39 2.85 0.01 0.56
N SER A 40 3.23 1.00 -0.26
CA SER A 40 2.68 1.13 -1.63
C SER A 40 2.89 -0.12 -2.46
N ASP A 41 4.10 -0.69 -2.39
CA ASP A 41 4.49 -1.89 -3.11
C ASP A 41 3.56 -3.06 -2.81
N VAL A 42 3.40 -3.40 -1.53
CA VAL A 42 2.62 -4.58 -1.10
C VAL A 42 1.11 -4.35 -1.07
N THR A 43 0.62 -3.14 -1.35
CA THR A 43 -0.82 -2.83 -1.40
C THR A 43 -1.34 -2.85 -2.83
N GLY A 44 -1.29 -1.71 -3.52
CA GLY A 44 -1.73 -1.55 -4.90
C GLY A 44 -0.71 -1.96 -5.95
N GLY A 45 0.47 -2.46 -5.55
CA GLY A 45 1.58 -2.81 -6.44
C GLY A 45 2.38 -1.59 -6.91
N LEU A 46 3.64 -1.82 -7.31
CA LEU A 46 4.47 -0.84 -8.04
C LEU A 46 5.12 -1.51 -9.27
N GLN A 47 5.31 -0.77 -10.36
CA GLN A 47 5.96 -1.33 -11.54
C GLN A 47 7.42 -1.69 -11.25
N GLY A 48 7.85 -2.88 -11.66
CA GLY A 48 9.21 -3.37 -11.42
C GLY A 48 9.43 -3.90 -10.00
N SER A 49 8.35 -4.03 -9.21
CA SER A 49 8.40 -4.53 -7.84
C SER A 49 8.09 -6.03 -7.75
N GLY A 50 8.44 -6.61 -6.59
CA GLY A 50 8.50 -8.05 -6.41
C GLY A 50 7.19 -8.69 -5.98
N SER A 51 6.31 -8.96 -6.95
CA SER A 51 5.22 -9.97 -6.97
C SER A 51 4.44 -9.80 -8.28
N LEU A 52 4.90 -10.31 -9.44
CA LEU A 52 4.25 -10.07 -10.76
C LEU A 52 3.80 -8.61 -11.08
N ASN A 53 4.38 -7.62 -10.38
CA ASN A 53 3.95 -6.22 -10.27
C ASN A 53 2.53 -6.02 -9.70
N GLU A 54 2.10 -6.78 -8.70
CA GLU A 54 0.84 -6.57 -7.97
C GLU A 54 1.10 -6.56 -6.46
N GLY A 55 0.04 -6.39 -5.69
CA GLY A 55 0.12 -6.40 -4.23
C GLY A 55 -1.10 -7.08 -3.63
N ILE A 56 -1.12 -7.17 -2.31
CA ILE A 56 -2.10 -7.96 -1.56
C ILE A 56 -3.55 -7.53 -1.83
N PHE A 57 -3.82 -6.30 -2.28
CA PHE A 57 -5.18 -5.84 -2.59
C PHE A 57 -5.82 -6.59 -3.76
N HIS A 58 -5.04 -7.03 -4.76
CA HIS A 58 -5.59 -7.87 -5.82
C HIS A 58 -5.90 -9.26 -5.32
N PHE A 59 -4.97 -9.89 -4.62
CA PHE A 59 -5.10 -11.27 -4.18
C PHE A 59 -6.17 -11.44 -3.10
N SER A 60 -6.21 -10.55 -2.11
CA SER A 60 -7.27 -10.53 -1.10
C SER A 60 -8.64 -10.29 -1.74
N GLY A 61 -8.75 -9.32 -2.64
CA GLY A 61 -10.01 -9.04 -3.33
C GLY A 61 -10.43 -10.17 -4.29
N VAL A 62 -9.48 -10.86 -4.93
CA VAL A 62 -9.77 -12.10 -5.67
C VAL A 62 -10.37 -13.13 -4.75
N VAL A 63 -9.75 -13.43 -3.60
CA VAL A 63 -10.26 -14.45 -2.65
C VAL A 63 -11.61 -14.05 -2.05
N ALA A 64 -11.92 -12.75 -2.02
CA ALA A 64 -13.19 -12.19 -1.57
C ALA A 64 -14.28 -12.03 -2.67
N ASP A 65 -14.06 -12.56 -3.88
CA ASP A 65 -14.96 -12.44 -5.04
C ASP A 65 -15.14 -10.98 -5.55
N GLU A 66 -14.26 -10.03 -5.18
CA GLU A 66 -14.27 -8.64 -5.68
C GLU A 66 -13.61 -8.52 -7.07
N TRP A 67 -12.62 -9.36 -7.30
CA TRP A 67 -11.84 -9.45 -8.52
C TRP A 67 -11.85 -10.88 -9.04
N ARG A 68 -11.53 -11.02 -10.32
CA ARG A 68 -11.26 -12.30 -10.96
C ARG A 68 -10.11 -12.26 -11.91
N SER A 69 -9.43 -13.39 -12.02
CA SER A 69 -8.35 -13.57 -12.98
C SER A 69 -8.93 -13.59 -14.37
N THR A 70 -8.28 -12.88 -15.27
CA THR A 70 -8.47 -13.05 -16.71
C THR A 70 -7.14 -13.21 -17.41
N ASP A 71 -6.19 -13.77 -16.67
CA ASP A 71 -4.82 -13.96 -17.09
C ASP A 71 -4.58 -15.40 -17.57
N THR A 72 -3.34 -15.69 -17.95
CA THR A 72 -2.84 -17.03 -18.23
C THR A 72 -1.74 -17.44 -17.24
N PHE A 73 -1.46 -16.62 -16.23
CA PHE A 73 -0.49 -16.92 -15.19
C PHE A 73 -1.16 -17.78 -14.12
N VAL A 74 -0.69 -19.02 -14.00
CA VAL A 74 -1.22 -20.01 -13.07
C VAL A 74 -1.32 -19.50 -11.63
N GLN A 75 -0.43 -18.61 -11.20
CA GLN A 75 -0.46 -18.06 -9.84
C GLN A 75 -1.74 -17.27 -9.54
N ARG A 76 -2.26 -16.54 -10.54
CA ARG A 76 -3.50 -15.76 -10.44
C ARG A 76 -4.72 -16.66 -10.52
N ASP A 77 -4.69 -17.62 -11.44
CA ASP A 77 -5.77 -18.57 -11.64
C ASP A 77 -5.95 -19.50 -10.44
N GLU A 78 -4.86 -19.91 -9.79
CA GLU A 78 -4.89 -20.65 -8.53
C GLU A 78 -5.53 -19.84 -7.39
N ALA A 79 -5.22 -18.54 -7.29
CA ALA A 79 -5.87 -17.67 -6.30
C ALA A 79 -7.37 -17.53 -6.60
N ASP A 80 -7.71 -17.33 -7.88
CA ASP A 80 -9.09 -17.16 -8.33
C ASP A 80 -9.94 -18.42 -8.13
N SER A 81 -9.37 -19.60 -8.38
CA SER A 81 -10.02 -20.89 -8.13
C SER A 81 -9.91 -21.37 -6.67
N ARG A 82 -9.27 -20.61 -5.78
CA ARG A 82 -8.98 -20.96 -4.37
C ARG A 82 -8.25 -22.30 -4.25
N SER A 83 -7.37 -22.60 -5.20
CA SER A 83 -6.54 -23.79 -5.23
C SER A 83 -5.05 -23.44 -5.16
N ILE A 84 -4.70 -22.44 -4.34
CA ILE A 84 -3.32 -21.96 -4.15
C ILE A 84 -2.44 -23.12 -3.68
N THR A 85 -1.35 -23.36 -4.39
CA THR A 85 -0.36 -24.40 -4.06
C THR A 85 0.87 -23.80 -3.37
N ASP A 86 1.65 -24.63 -2.67
CA ASP A 86 2.91 -24.20 -2.05
C ASP A 86 3.93 -23.66 -3.06
N ALA A 87 3.82 -24.06 -4.34
CA ALA A 87 4.67 -23.59 -5.42
C ALA A 87 4.26 -22.20 -5.96
N ASN A 88 3.16 -21.63 -5.47
CA ASN A 88 2.68 -20.32 -5.91
C ASN A 88 3.66 -19.23 -5.51
N THR A 89 4.45 -18.81 -6.49
CA THR A 89 5.50 -17.81 -6.27
C THR A 89 4.94 -16.43 -5.98
N ALA A 90 3.75 -16.06 -6.48
CA ALA A 90 3.16 -14.76 -6.19
C ALA A 90 2.85 -14.63 -4.69
N MET A 91 2.20 -15.63 -4.09
CA MET A 91 1.92 -15.65 -2.65
C MET A 91 3.17 -15.63 -1.78
N THR A 92 4.22 -16.36 -2.21
CA THR A 92 5.53 -16.31 -1.55
C THR A 92 6.12 -14.88 -1.59
N LEU A 93 5.98 -14.19 -2.72
CA LEU A 93 6.50 -12.84 -2.91
C LEU A 93 5.72 -11.80 -2.07
N GLU A 94 4.39 -11.93 -1.99
CA GLU A 94 3.54 -11.09 -1.13
C GLU A 94 3.92 -11.22 0.35
N ALA A 95 4.00 -12.46 0.87
CA ALA A 95 4.41 -12.72 2.25
C ALA A 95 5.78 -12.11 2.54
N ARG A 96 6.74 -12.30 1.61
CA ARG A 96 8.08 -11.71 1.72
C ARG A 96 8.04 -10.18 1.69
N GLY A 97 7.18 -9.60 0.85
CA GLY A 97 6.95 -8.16 0.77
C GLY A 97 6.53 -7.60 2.13
N LEU A 98 5.51 -8.19 2.75
CA LEU A 98 5.00 -7.78 4.06
C LEU A 98 6.08 -7.89 5.15
N HIS A 99 6.86 -8.97 5.17
CA HIS A 99 8.01 -9.09 6.08
C HIS A 99 9.05 -7.98 5.84
N ARG A 100 9.37 -7.64 4.58
CA ARG A 100 10.31 -6.55 4.27
C ARG A 100 9.78 -5.19 4.70
N THR A 101 8.48 -4.94 4.55
CA THR A 101 7.82 -3.72 5.05
C THR A 101 8.00 -3.59 6.56
N ARG A 102 7.74 -4.67 7.29
CA ARG A 102 7.93 -4.74 8.74
C ARG A 102 9.39 -4.49 9.16
N ILE A 103 10.35 -5.14 8.50
CA ILE A 103 11.78 -5.00 8.82
C ILE A 103 12.30 -3.59 8.48
N ALA A 104 11.86 -3.00 7.37
CA ALA A 104 12.26 -1.64 7.01
C ALA A 104 11.84 -0.61 8.06
N ALA A 105 10.64 -0.75 8.61
CA ALA A 105 10.18 0.06 9.73
C ALA A 105 11.04 -0.15 11.00
N ILE A 106 11.37 -1.41 11.34
CA ILE A 106 12.23 -1.74 12.49
C ILE A 106 13.61 -1.09 12.35
N GLN A 107 14.19 -1.08 11.16
CA GLN A 107 15.49 -0.45 10.89
C GLN A 107 15.43 1.08 10.92
N ALA A 108 14.33 1.69 10.47
CA ALA A 108 14.17 3.14 10.46
C ALA A 108 14.02 3.73 11.88
N ILE A 109 13.34 3.03 12.79
CA ILE A 109 13.04 3.50 14.15
C ILE A 109 14.28 3.98 14.94
N PRO A 110 15.37 3.19 15.11
CA PRO A 110 16.52 3.63 15.89
C PRO A 110 17.24 4.84 15.25
N VAL A 111 17.30 4.88 13.91
CA VAL A 111 17.94 5.98 13.17
C VAL A 111 17.11 7.26 13.31
N LEU A 112 15.78 7.19 13.24
CA LEU A 112 14.89 8.31 13.49
C LEU A 112 15.02 8.84 14.92
N LYS A 113 15.07 7.95 15.92
CA LYS A 113 15.27 8.35 17.32
C LYS A 113 16.60 9.06 17.53
N GLN A 114 17.66 8.63 16.85
CA GLN A 114 18.99 9.22 16.98
C GLN A 114 19.13 10.56 16.26
N PHE A 115 18.69 10.64 15.00
CA PHE A 115 18.98 11.78 14.13
C PHE A 115 17.81 12.75 13.93
N LYS A 116 16.58 12.37 14.32
CA LYS A 116 15.39 13.24 14.32
C LYS A 116 14.64 13.16 15.67
N PRO A 117 15.31 13.36 16.82
CA PRO A 117 14.71 13.14 18.15
C PRO A 117 13.47 14.00 18.44
N ASN A 118 13.37 15.17 17.81
CA ASN A 118 12.21 16.07 17.97
C ASN A 118 11.00 15.67 17.10
N ASN A 119 11.18 14.75 16.14
CA ASN A 119 10.14 14.31 15.22
C ASN A 119 9.55 12.97 15.70
N VAL A 120 8.98 12.96 16.90
CA VAL A 120 8.48 11.74 17.55
C VAL A 120 7.42 11.03 16.68
N SER A 121 6.56 11.78 15.99
CA SER A 121 5.54 11.24 15.09
C SER A 121 6.09 10.48 13.89
N ASP A 122 7.35 10.70 13.51
CA ASP A 122 8.01 9.91 12.46
C ASP A 122 8.27 8.49 12.96
N VAL A 123 8.63 8.36 14.24
CA VAL A 123 8.78 7.06 14.92
C VAL A 123 7.42 6.40 15.07
N GLY A 124 6.39 7.16 15.46
CA GLY A 124 5.01 6.67 15.53
C GLY A 124 4.52 6.09 14.20
N GLN A 125 4.81 6.77 13.09
CA GLN A 125 4.46 6.29 11.75
C GLN A 125 5.22 5.00 11.37
N MET A 126 6.46 4.81 11.82
CA MET A 126 7.16 3.54 11.57
C MET A 126 6.59 2.39 12.40
N TYR A 127 6.16 2.65 13.64
CA TYR A 127 5.40 1.64 14.37
C TYR A 127 4.07 1.33 13.68
N TRP A 128 3.38 2.32 13.11
CA TRP A 128 2.22 2.07 12.27
C TRP A 128 2.54 1.15 11.08
N VAL A 129 3.57 1.46 10.27
CA VAL A 129 3.99 0.59 9.13
C VAL A 129 4.24 -0.86 9.59
N ARG A 130 4.90 -1.02 10.73
CA ARG A 130 5.17 -2.34 11.32
C ARG A 130 3.87 -3.05 11.71
N GLY A 131 2.97 -2.37 12.41
CA GLY A 131 1.70 -2.92 12.88
C GLY A 131 0.76 -3.28 11.73
N TRP A 132 0.70 -2.41 10.71
CA TRP A 132 -0.04 -2.66 9.48
C TRP A 132 0.43 -3.93 8.78
N ALA A 133 1.75 -4.11 8.62
CA ALA A 133 2.28 -5.34 8.01
C ALA A 133 2.02 -6.59 8.86
N GLU A 134 2.05 -6.48 10.19
CA GLU A 134 1.70 -7.58 11.11
C GLU A 134 0.20 -7.96 10.99
N MET A 135 -0.70 -6.96 10.95
CA MET A 135 -2.14 -7.16 10.72
C MET A 135 -2.40 -7.84 9.37
N THR A 136 -1.89 -7.27 8.27
CA THR A 136 -2.11 -7.79 6.91
C THR A 136 -1.60 -9.24 6.76
N LEU A 137 -0.50 -9.60 7.43
CA LEU A 137 -0.03 -10.99 7.47
C LEU A 137 -1.05 -11.93 8.12
N ALA A 138 -1.66 -11.52 9.23
CA ALA A 138 -2.65 -12.33 9.94
C ALA A 138 -4.02 -12.38 9.24
N GLU A 139 -4.38 -11.33 8.49
CA GLU A 139 -5.61 -11.28 7.68
C GLU A 139 -5.53 -12.21 6.47
N ASN A 140 -4.37 -12.30 5.82
CA ASN A 140 -4.26 -12.92 4.49
C ASN A 140 -3.56 -14.28 4.48
N PHE A 141 -2.88 -14.68 5.57
CA PHE A 141 -2.15 -15.94 5.65
C PHE A 141 -2.62 -16.78 6.83
N CYS A 142 -2.53 -18.10 6.68
CA CYS A 142 -2.91 -19.06 7.70
C CYS A 142 -2.00 -19.01 8.93
N ASN A 143 -2.48 -19.62 10.02
CA ASN A 143 -1.69 -19.83 11.25
C ASN A 143 -0.33 -20.48 10.95
N GLY A 144 0.71 -20.02 11.63
CA GLY A 144 2.06 -20.57 11.55
C GLY A 144 3.08 -19.65 10.89
N MET A 145 2.75 -18.37 10.67
CA MET A 145 3.71 -17.43 10.08
C MET A 145 4.87 -17.14 11.06
N PRO A 146 6.14 -17.32 10.62
CA PRO A 146 7.29 -17.00 11.45
C PRO A 146 7.54 -15.49 11.48
N ILE A 147 7.62 -14.90 12.68
CA ILE A 147 7.85 -13.45 12.84
C ILE A 147 9.29 -13.18 13.32
N SER A 148 10.24 -13.22 12.39
CA SER A 148 11.65 -12.88 12.64
C SER A 148 11.85 -11.37 12.85
N SER A 149 12.93 -10.98 13.52
CA SER A 149 13.30 -9.57 13.74
C SER A 149 14.80 -9.36 13.56
N LEU A 150 15.25 -8.13 13.81
CA LEU A 150 16.67 -7.79 13.90
C LEU A 150 16.99 -7.39 15.35
N ASP A 151 18.17 -7.76 15.82
CA ASP A 151 18.71 -7.24 17.08
C ASP A 151 19.30 -5.82 16.90
N ALA A 152 19.82 -5.23 17.97
CA ALA A 152 20.41 -3.88 17.94
C ALA A 152 21.67 -3.79 17.05
N SER A 153 22.30 -4.92 16.74
CA SER A 153 23.47 -5.03 15.87
C SER A 153 23.11 -5.42 14.43
N ASN A 154 21.82 -5.41 14.08
CA ASN A 154 21.27 -5.87 12.79
C ASN A 154 21.48 -7.37 12.48
N ASN A 155 21.73 -8.21 13.49
CA ASN A 155 21.71 -9.65 13.28
C ASN A 155 20.27 -10.17 13.20
N ILE A 156 20.08 -11.21 12.39
CA ILE A 156 18.78 -11.86 12.26
C ILE A 156 18.47 -12.63 13.54
N VAL A 157 17.32 -12.31 14.13
CA VAL A 157 16.70 -13.09 15.19
C VAL A 157 15.53 -13.85 14.57
N TYR A 158 15.70 -15.15 14.37
CA TYR A 158 14.64 -15.99 13.83
C TYR A 158 13.49 -16.10 14.82
N GLY A 159 12.26 -15.89 14.33
CA GLY A 159 11.05 -16.02 15.12
C GLY A 159 10.37 -17.35 14.88
N ASP A 160 9.78 -17.90 15.94
CA ASP A 160 8.96 -19.12 15.84
C ASP A 160 7.65 -18.85 15.07
N PRO A 161 7.07 -19.89 14.43
CA PRO A 161 5.72 -19.85 13.89
C PRO A 161 4.69 -19.34 14.92
N GLN A 162 3.91 -18.33 14.54
CA GLN A 162 2.86 -17.76 15.39
C GLN A 162 1.46 -18.01 14.81
N THR A 163 0.48 -18.18 15.70
CA THR A 163 -0.94 -18.16 15.34
C THR A 163 -1.39 -16.74 14.95
N ASN A 164 -2.45 -16.62 14.16
CA ASN A 164 -3.01 -15.34 13.75
C ASN A 164 -3.45 -14.52 14.96
N VAL A 165 -4.00 -15.15 16.00
CA VAL A 165 -4.33 -14.47 17.27
C VAL A 165 -3.10 -13.86 17.94
N GLN A 166 -1.97 -14.56 17.95
CA GLN A 166 -0.72 -14.02 18.49
C GLN A 166 -0.18 -12.86 17.65
N ILE A 167 -0.30 -12.94 16.32
CA ILE A 167 0.15 -11.88 15.40
C ILE A 167 -0.76 -10.65 15.52
N TYR A 168 -2.08 -10.81 15.61
CA TYR A 168 -3.02 -9.73 15.87
C TYR A 168 -2.75 -9.05 17.22
N THR A 169 -2.51 -9.83 18.27
CA THR A 169 -2.14 -9.28 19.59
C THR A 169 -0.84 -8.48 19.51
N ARG A 170 0.14 -8.95 18.74
CA ARG A 170 1.38 -8.23 18.46
C ARG A 170 1.11 -6.93 17.69
N ALA A 171 0.26 -6.95 16.67
CA ALA A 171 -0.12 -5.77 15.91
C ALA A 171 -0.77 -4.70 16.80
N ILE A 172 -1.70 -5.09 17.69
CA ILE A 172 -2.30 -4.19 18.69
C ILE A 172 -1.22 -3.54 19.58
N ALA A 173 -0.27 -4.32 20.10
CA ALA A 173 0.81 -3.77 20.94
C ALA A 173 1.74 -2.83 20.15
N THR A 174 1.99 -3.15 18.89
CA THR A 174 2.75 -2.29 17.96
C THR A 174 2.00 -0.97 17.70
N PHE A 175 0.69 -1.02 17.50
CA PHE A 175 -0.20 0.13 17.35
C PHE A 175 -0.24 0.99 18.63
N ASP A 176 -0.31 0.38 19.81
CA ASP A 176 -0.24 1.12 21.08
C ASP A 176 1.09 1.87 21.23
N THR A 177 2.19 1.26 20.78
CA THR A 177 3.50 1.93 20.74
C THR A 177 3.51 3.09 19.73
N ALA A 178 2.82 2.96 18.60
CA ALA A 178 2.67 4.06 17.63
C ALA A 178 1.95 5.27 18.26
N LEU A 179 0.87 5.03 19.01
CA LEU A 179 0.11 6.08 19.71
C LEU A 179 0.94 6.78 20.80
N GLN A 180 1.79 6.04 21.53
CA GLN A 180 2.72 6.63 22.49
C GLN A 180 3.74 7.58 21.83
N ASN A 181 3.98 7.42 20.52
CA ASN A 181 4.87 8.27 19.73
C ASN A 181 4.08 9.28 18.86
N ALA A 182 2.85 9.63 19.24
CA ALA A 182 2.01 10.61 18.55
C ALA A 182 1.59 11.74 19.53
N PRO A 183 2.49 12.68 19.86
CA PRO A 183 2.22 13.75 20.83
C PRO A 183 1.09 14.71 20.39
N ALA A 184 0.60 15.54 21.31
CA ALA A 184 -0.35 16.61 20.99
C ALA A 184 0.35 17.78 20.27
N GLY A 185 -0.39 18.50 19.40
CA GLY A 185 0.11 19.70 18.73
C GLY A 185 0.93 19.45 17.45
N ASP A 186 1.00 18.21 16.97
CA ASP A 186 1.64 17.84 15.71
C ASP A 186 0.62 17.23 14.74
N ALA A 187 0.45 17.84 13.56
CA ALA A 187 -0.46 17.36 12.53
C ALA A 187 -0.15 15.94 12.03
N ARG A 188 1.14 15.53 12.05
CA ARG A 188 1.53 14.16 11.72
C ARG A 188 1.11 13.20 12.82
N ALA A 189 1.20 13.60 14.09
CA ALA A 189 0.71 12.80 15.20
C ALA A 189 -0.78 12.52 15.06
N ASP A 190 -1.58 13.51 14.65
CA ASP A 190 -3.02 13.31 14.46
C ASP A 190 -3.31 12.32 13.32
N THR A 191 -2.56 12.41 12.21
CA THR A 191 -2.60 11.40 11.15
C THR A 191 -2.28 10.00 11.68
N VAL A 192 -1.22 9.85 12.49
CA VAL A 192 -0.84 8.56 13.10
C VAL A 192 -1.95 8.05 14.03
N LYS A 193 -2.55 8.93 14.84
CA LYS A 193 -3.66 8.54 15.73
C LYS A 193 -4.84 8.00 14.94
N TRP A 194 -5.26 8.70 13.89
CA TRP A 194 -6.40 8.28 13.06
C TRP A 194 -6.13 6.97 12.32
N LEU A 195 -4.96 6.83 11.71
CA LEU A 195 -4.50 5.59 11.08
C LEU A 195 -4.57 4.40 12.03
N VAL A 196 -3.91 4.56 13.19
CA VAL A 196 -3.77 3.50 14.17
C VAL A 196 -5.11 3.15 14.79
N ALA A 197 -6.00 4.12 15.02
CA ALA A 197 -7.34 3.84 15.53
C ALA A 197 -8.16 2.97 14.59
N ILE A 198 -8.13 3.27 13.28
CA ILE A 198 -8.83 2.47 12.26
C ILE A 198 -8.31 1.03 12.26
N GLU A 199 -7.00 0.86 12.13
CA GLU A 199 -6.40 -0.47 11.96
C GLU A 199 -6.39 -1.28 13.25
N LYS A 200 -6.18 -0.65 14.41
CA LYS A 200 -6.33 -1.32 15.70
C LYS A 200 -7.77 -1.78 15.91
N ALA A 201 -8.76 -0.95 15.58
CA ALA A 201 -10.16 -1.35 15.72
C ALA A 201 -10.54 -2.47 14.73
N ARG A 202 -9.96 -2.48 13.53
CA ARG A 202 -10.08 -3.60 12.58
C ARG A 202 -9.54 -4.90 13.20
N VAL A 203 -8.31 -4.90 13.70
CA VAL A 203 -7.72 -6.07 14.38
C VAL A 203 -8.55 -6.51 15.59
N GLN A 204 -9.13 -5.57 16.34
CA GLN A 204 -10.03 -5.90 17.44
C GLN A 204 -11.30 -6.60 16.95
N LEU A 205 -11.89 -6.17 15.84
CA LEU A 205 -13.01 -6.88 15.21
C LEU A 205 -12.63 -8.28 14.72
N ASP A 206 -11.43 -8.44 14.13
CA ASP A 206 -10.92 -9.75 13.69
C ASP A 206 -10.75 -10.73 14.85
N LEU A 207 -10.38 -10.21 16.03
CA LEU A 207 -10.30 -10.98 17.28
C LEU A 207 -11.66 -11.16 17.97
N GLY A 208 -12.73 -10.55 17.47
CA GLY A 208 -14.05 -10.55 18.10
C GLY A 208 -14.22 -9.60 19.28
N ASP A 209 -13.24 -8.72 19.54
CA ASP A 209 -13.31 -7.64 20.55
C ASP A 209 -14.12 -6.45 20.04
N VAL A 210 -15.44 -6.66 19.92
CA VAL A 210 -16.39 -5.66 19.42
C VAL A 210 -16.42 -4.42 20.31
N THR A 211 -16.36 -4.60 21.63
CA THR A 211 -16.42 -3.48 22.60
C THR A 211 -15.14 -2.64 22.53
N GLY A 212 -13.98 -3.29 22.44
CA GLY A 212 -12.70 -2.60 22.30
C GLY A 212 -12.59 -1.84 20.99
N ALA A 213 -13.06 -2.40 19.87
CA ALA A 213 -13.09 -1.70 18.59
C ALA A 213 -13.91 -0.40 18.66
N GLY A 214 -15.12 -0.46 19.22
CA GLY A 214 -15.97 0.72 19.41
C GLY A 214 -15.31 1.78 20.31
N THR A 215 -14.65 1.35 21.38
CA THR A 215 -13.93 2.24 22.30
C THR A 215 -12.75 2.91 21.61
N THR A 216 -11.95 2.17 20.84
CA THR A 216 -10.79 2.68 20.11
C THR A 216 -11.18 3.79 19.14
N ILE A 217 -12.21 3.58 18.30
CA ILE A 217 -12.65 4.60 17.33
C ILE A 217 -13.22 5.83 18.04
N SER A 218 -14.07 5.62 19.05
CA SER A 218 -14.72 6.72 19.77
C SER A 218 -13.73 7.62 20.51
N ALA A 219 -12.66 7.05 21.05
CA ALA A 219 -11.64 7.79 21.81
C ALA A 219 -10.81 8.74 20.93
N VAL A 220 -10.62 8.40 19.66
CA VAL A 220 -9.75 9.13 18.73
C VAL A 220 -10.52 10.11 17.83
N ALA A 221 -11.82 9.90 17.65
CA ALA A 221 -12.69 10.75 16.85
C ALA A 221 -12.14 11.00 15.42
N VAL A 222 -11.97 9.91 14.67
CA VAL A 222 -11.47 9.95 13.28
C VAL A 222 -12.36 10.86 12.41
N PRO A 223 -11.80 11.86 11.72
CA PRO A 223 -12.57 12.73 10.83
C PRO A 223 -13.22 11.95 9.67
N ASP A 224 -14.44 12.32 9.31
CA ASP A 224 -15.18 11.71 8.20
C ASP A 224 -14.43 11.77 6.86
N ASN A 225 -13.72 12.88 6.61
CA ASN A 225 -12.94 13.11 5.39
C ASN A 225 -11.49 12.63 5.48
N PHE A 226 -11.10 11.95 6.57
CA PHE A 226 -9.75 11.46 6.74
C PHE A 226 -9.39 10.44 5.65
N LYS A 227 -8.20 10.57 5.06
CA LYS A 227 -7.64 9.64 4.09
C LYS A 227 -6.14 9.58 4.27
N PHE A 228 -5.62 8.37 4.43
CA PHE A 228 -4.20 8.11 4.28
C PHE A 228 -3.95 7.44 2.93
N THR A 229 -3.21 8.13 2.08
CA THR A 229 -3.13 7.82 0.65
C THR A 229 -1.70 7.53 0.22
N MET A 230 -1.55 6.48 -0.58
CA MET A 230 -0.33 6.19 -1.32
C MET A 230 -0.38 6.86 -2.68
N PHE A 231 0.74 7.49 -3.03
CA PHE A 231 0.85 8.32 -4.21
C PHE A 231 1.55 7.58 -5.34
N TYR A 232 1.02 7.70 -6.56
CA TYR A 232 1.60 7.11 -7.76
C TYR A 232 2.02 8.20 -8.74
N THR A 233 3.15 7.99 -9.40
CA THR A 233 3.63 8.90 -10.45
C THR A 233 4.46 8.10 -11.44
N GLN A 234 4.56 8.58 -12.69
CA GLN A 234 5.39 7.94 -13.70
C GLN A 234 6.85 7.74 -13.28
N ALA A 235 7.36 8.57 -12.37
CA ALA A 235 8.74 8.51 -11.89
C ALA A 235 8.93 7.53 -10.72
N LEU A 236 7.88 7.27 -9.93
CA LEU A 236 7.92 6.37 -8.77
C LEU A 236 7.43 4.95 -9.11
N GLY A 237 6.48 4.84 -10.03
CA GLY A 237 5.85 3.60 -10.42
C GLY A 237 4.35 3.76 -10.62
N ASP A 238 3.79 2.87 -11.43
CA ASP A 238 2.40 2.90 -11.83
C ASP A 238 1.54 2.27 -10.75
N ASN A 239 0.34 2.80 -10.55
CA ASN A 239 -0.71 2.09 -9.84
C ASN A 239 -1.01 0.77 -10.58
N GLN A 240 -0.72 -0.37 -9.94
CA GLN A 240 -0.87 -1.66 -10.60
C GLN A 240 -2.32 -2.13 -10.65
N ILE A 241 -3.23 -1.59 -9.84
CA ILE A 241 -4.67 -1.82 -10.00
C ILE A 241 -5.14 -1.30 -11.36
N TRP A 242 -4.74 -0.08 -11.70
CA TRP A 242 -4.98 0.45 -13.04
C TRP A 242 -4.20 -0.32 -14.11
N ALA A 243 -2.92 -0.61 -13.88
CA ALA A 243 -2.07 -1.22 -14.91
C ALA A 243 -2.54 -2.63 -15.28
N LEU A 244 -2.96 -3.42 -14.29
CA LEU A 244 -3.35 -4.81 -14.48
C LEU A 244 -4.83 -4.96 -14.85
N ASN A 245 -5.74 -4.13 -14.35
CA ASN A 245 -7.11 -4.10 -14.88
C ASN A 245 -7.18 -3.27 -16.16
N ASN A 246 -7.18 -1.94 -16.04
CA ASN A 246 -7.52 -1.03 -17.15
C ASN A 246 -6.58 -1.22 -18.35
N SER A 247 -5.26 -1.25 -18.16
CA SER A 247 -4.32 -1.30 -19.29
C SER A 247 -4.10 -2.73 -19.83
N ALA A 248 -3.69 -3.65 -18.95
CA ALA A 248 -3.30 -5.00 -19.35
C ALA A 248 -4.45 -6.01 -19.41
N GLY A 249 -5.60 -5.71 -18.80
CA GLY A 249 -6.78 -6.59 -18.78
C GLY A 249 -6.53 -7.95 -18.13
N ARG A 250 -5.62 -8.04 -17.17
CA ARG A 250 -5.20 -9.26 -16.45
C ARG A 250 -6.08 -9.58 -15.25
N TRP A 251 -6.65 -8.53 -14.66
CA TRP A 251 -7.71 -8.62 -13.66
C TRP A 251 -8.98 -7.98 -14.23
N MET A 252 -10.14 -8.45 -13.82
CA MET A 252 -11.39 -7.69 -13.97
C MET A 252 -12.21 -7.74 -12.69
N PRO A 253 -13.02 -6.71 -12.38
CA PRO A 253 -13.95 -6.79 -11.28
C PRO A 253 -14.91 -7.98 -11.42
N GLY A 254 -15.23 -8.61 -10.31
CA GLY A 254 -16.24 -9.66 -10.25
C GLY A 254 -17.65 -9.10 -10.50
N ASN A 255 -18.55 -9.92 -11.01
CA ASN A 255 -19.96 -9.54 -11.14
C ASN A 255 -20.86 -10.77 -11.01
N ASN A 256 -21.48 -10.91 -9.85
CA ASN A 256 -22.20 -12.12 -9.43
C ASN A 256 -21.29 -13.36 -9.45
N GLU A 257 -20.05 -13.17 -8.98
CA GLU A 257 -19.01 -14.18 -8.97
C GLU A 257 -18.94 -14.94 -7.64
N GLY A 258 -18.43 -16.17 -7.71
CA GLY A 258 -18.20 -17.01 -6.55
C GLY A 258 -19.48 -17.35 -5.80
N ILE A 259 -19.34 -17.58 -4.50
CA ILE A 259 -20.48 -17.94 -3.63
C ILE A 259 -21.12 -16.68 -3.05
N VAL A 260 -20.33 -15.63 -2.80
CA VAL A 260 -20.87 -14.37 -2.26
C VAL A 260 -21.74 -13.67 -3.32
N GLY A 261 -21.35 -13.74 -4.59
CA GLY A 261 -22.21 -13.35 -5.71
C GLY A 261 -22.54 -11.85 -5.73
N LEU A 262 -21.65 -11.00 -5.24
CA LEU A 262 -21.92 -9.56 -5.19
C LEU A 262 -22.05 -8.97 -6.60
N ASN A 263 -23.09 -8.14 -6.76
CA ASN A 263 -23.41 -7.50 -8.02
C ASN A 263 -22.69 -6.15 -8.15
N PHE A 264 -21.39 -6.18 -8.40
CA PHE A 264 -20.64 -4.92 -8.53
C PHE A 264 -21.03 -4.13 -9.78
N PHE A 265 -21.34 -4.79 -10.91
CA PHE A 265 -21.52 -4.10 -12.20
C PHE A 265 -22.98 -3.87 -12.56
N SER A 266 -23.80 -4.93 -12.62
CA SER A 266 -25.19 -4.78 -13.10
C SER A 266 -26.10 -4.02 -12.13
N ALA A 267 -25.70 -3.85 -10.87
CA ALA A 267 -26.38 -2.98 -9.90
C ALA A 267 -26.22 -1.48 -10.22
N ASN A 268 -25.25 -1.12 -11.08
CA ASN A 268 -24.93 0.26 -11.45
C ASN A 268 -24.73 1.19 -10.24
N ASP A 269 -23.99 0.69 -9.23
CA ASP A 269 -23.75 1.42 -8.00
C ASP A 269 -22.71 2.52 -8.22
N PRO A 270 -23.04 3.81 -7.96
CA PRO A 270 -22.10 4.91 -8.15
C PRO A 270 -20.89 4.86 -7.22
N ARG A 271 -20.90 3.97 -6.22
CA ARG A 271 -19.80 3.71 -5.29
C ARG A 271 -18.71 2.82 -5.88
N VAL A 272 -19.06 2.03 -6.89
CA VAL A 272 -18.13 1.13 -7.58
C VAL A 272 -18.28 1.34 -9.10
N PRO A 273 -17.99 2.56 -9.60
CA PRO A 273 -18.15 2.89 -11.01
C PRO A 273 -17.28 1.99 -11.89
N MET A 274 -17.90 1.51 -12.96
CA MET A 274 -17.30 0.62 -13.94
C MET A 274 -17.84 0.90 -15.33
N CYS A 275 -17.13 0.40 -16.34
CA CYS A 275 -17.57 0.44 -17.73
C CYS A 275 -17.13 -0.81 -18.48
N ILE A 276 -17.80 -1.10 -19.61
CA ILE A 276 -17.41 -2.17 -20.51
C ILE A 276 -16.23 -1.70 -21.36
N GLY A 277 -15.15 -2.47 -21.41
CA GLY A 277 -13.94 -2.14 -22.15
C GLY A 277 -14.21 -1.68 -23.59
N GLY A 278 -13.57 -0.58 -24.00
CA GLY A 278 -13.69 -0.01 -25.35
C GLY A 278 -15.02 0.70 -25.65
N SER A 279 -15.99 0.66 -24.71
CA SER A 279 -17.26 1.39 -24.83
C SER A 279 -17.04 2.91 -24.83
N ALA A 280 -18.04 3.65 -25.32
CA ALA A 280 -18.04 5.11 -25.26
C ALA A 280 -17.92 5.61 -23.81
N ALA A 281 -18.56 4.93 -22.85
CA ALA A 281 -18.48 5.27 -21.43
C ALA A 281 -17.06 5.10 -20.87
N CYS A 282 -16.31 4.07 -21.25
CA CYS A 282 -14.89 3.99 -20.84
C CYS A 282 -14.06 5.11 -21.46
N LYS A 283 -14.33 5.45 -22.72
CA LYS A 283 -13.60 6.50 -23.46
C LYS A 283 -13.84 7.91 -22.92
N THR A 284 -14.90 8.15 -22.15
CA THR A 284 -15.07 9.45 -21.46
C THR A 284 -14.09 9.62 -20.30
N PHE A 285 -13.60 8.53 -19.71
CA PHE A 285 -12.63 8.57 -18.61
C PHE A 285 -11.18 8.53 -19.12
N ASP A 286 -10.90 7.66 -20.09
CA ASP A 286 -9.62 7.60 -20.79
C ASP A 286 -9.86 7.34 -22.27
N ALA A 287 -9.57 8.34 -23.11
CA ALA A 287 -9.74 8.24 -24.56
C ALA A 287 -8.88 7.12 -25.18
N ASN A 288 -7.79 6.72 -24.52
CA ASN A 288 -6.92 5.64 -24.95
C ASN A 288 -7.39 4.27 -24.46
N GLN A 289 -8.43 4.20 -23.62
CA GLN A 289 -9.01 2.95 -23.18
C GLN A 289 -9.80 2.29 -24.32
N THR A 290 -9.07 1.58 -25.17
CA THR A 290 -9.57 0.95 -26.40
C THR A 290 -9.69 -0.57 -26.28
N ARG A 291 -9.23 -1.16 -25.17
CA ARG A 291 -9.28 -2.60 -24.93
C ARG A 291 -10.73 -3.06 -24.81
N THR A 292 -11.13 -4.02 -25.66
CA THR A 292 -12.49 -4.59 -25.69
C THR A 292 -12.59 -5.97 -25.04
N THR A 293 -11.46 -6.61 -24.74
CA THR A 293 -11.37 -7.98 -24.22
C THR A 293 -10.40 -8.05 -23.03
N SER A 294 -10.61 -9.06 -22.19
CA SER A 294 -9.63 -9.46 -21.19
C SER A 294 -8.33 -9.96 -21.82
N PHE A 295 -7.29 -10.16 -21.02
CA PHE A 295 -5.97 -10.61 -21.46
C PHE A 295 -6.01 -11.99 -22.12
N ASP A 296 -6.70 -12.95 -21.51
CA ASP A 296 -6.86 -14.32 -22.03
C ASP A 296 -7.87 -14.45 -23.19
N ASN A 297 -8.64 -13.40 -23.48
CA ASN A 297 -9.77 -13.39 -24.43
C ASN A 297 -10.88 -14.44 -24.18
N ASN A 298 -10.89 -15.14 -23.04
CA ASN A 298 -11.83 -16.23 -22.79
C ASN A 298 -13.27 -15.73 -22.59
N PHE A 299 -13.43 -14.48 -22.15
CA PHE A 299 -14.74 -13.87 -21.91
C PHE A 299 -15.35 -13.22 -23.16
N GLY A 300 -14.59 -13.13 -24.27
CA GLY A 300 -15.02 -12.48 -25.51
C GLY A 300 -15.17 -10.94 -25.42
N PRO A 301 -15.47 -10.26 -26.54
CA PRO A 301 -15.71 -8.82 -26.54
C PRO A 301 -16.98 -8.42 -25.77
N GLY A 302 -16.92 -7.29 -25.07
CA GLY A 302 -18.09 -6.70 -24.40
C GLY A 302 -18.37 -7.23 -22.99
N THR A 303 -17.51 -8.10 -22.47
CA THR A 303 -17.60 -8.66 -21.12
C THR A 303 -16.50 -8.15 -20.19
N PHE A 304 -15.40 -7.63 -20.75
CA PHE A 304 -14.30 -7.08 -19.97
C PHE A 304 -14.76 -5.83 -19.21
N LEU A 305 -14.72 -5.91 -17.88
CA LEU A 305 -15.10 -4.83 -16.97
C LEU A 305 -13.87 -4.02 -16.57
N VAL A 306 -13.96 -2.71 -16.73
CA VAL A 306 -12.93 -1.74 -16.35
C VAL A 306 -13.42 -0.98 -15.12
N GLN A 307 -12.64 -0.99 -14.05
CA GLN A 307 -12.93 -0.17 -12.87
C GLN A 307 -12.57 1.30 -13.09
N LEU A 308 -13.34 2.19 -12.46
CA LEU A 308 -13.19 3.64 -12.57
C LEU A 308 -12.94 4.31 -11.20
N ASN A 309 -12.64 3.54 -10.17
CA ASN A 309 -12.20 4.06 -8.87
C ASN A 309 -10.79 4.66 -8.99
N TRP A 310 -9.93 3.98 -9.74
CA TRP A 310 -8.56 4.35 -10.06
C TRP A 310 -8.40 4.37 -11.59
N PRO A 311 -8.98 5.38 -12.27
CA PRO A 311 -9.12 5.35 -13.74
C PRO A 311 -7.82 5.66 -14.49
N THR A 312 -6.78 6.16 -13.81
CA THR A 312 -5.52 6.61 -14.42
C THR A 312 -4.31 5.88 -13.84
N ARG A 313 -3.21 5.88 -14.61
CA ARG A 313 -1.91 5.30 -14.22
C ARG A 313 -1.36 5.84 -12.90
N GLU A 314 -1.57 7.12 -12.65
CA GLU A 314 -1.13 7.83 -11.45
C GLU A 314 -2.25 7.97 -10.40
N ALA A 315 -3.35 7.21 -10.52
CA ALA A 315 -4.42 7.29 -9.55
C ALA A 315 -3.93 6.82 -8.18
N ASP A 316 -4.12 7.67 -7.18
CA ASP A 316 -3.73 7.40 -5.81
C ASP A 316 -4.68 6.43 -5.10
N ILE A 317 -4.15 5.63 -4.17
CA ILE A 317 -4.91 4.61 -3.43
C ILE A 317 -4.89 4.95 -1.95
N SER A 318 -6.06 5.12 -1.33
CA SER A 318 -6.13 5.26 0.14
C SER A 318 -6.13 3.90 0.84
N ILE A 319 -5.27 3.75 1.85
CA ILE A 319 -5.12 2.54 2.67
C ILE A 319 -6.12 2.53 3.83
N ALA A 320 -6.34 3.70 4.45
CA ALA A 320 -7.27 3.87 5.56
C ALA A 320 -8.06 5.17 5.38
N THR A 321 -9.34 5.13 5.74
CA THR A 321 -10.27 6.24 5.50
C THR A 321 -11.26 6.45 6.65
N GLY A 322 -11.80 7.66 6.77
CA GLY A 322 -12.90 7.95 7.70
C GLY A 322 -14.14 7.10 7.42
N THR A 323 -14.38 6.73 6.15
CA THR A 323 -15.43 5.78 5.74
C THR A 323 -15.30 4.45 6.46
N GLU A 324 -14.09 3.91 6.55
CA GLU A 324 -13.82 2.68 7.27
C GLU A 324 -14.11 2.83 8.77
N ALA A 325 -13.71 3.94 9.39
CA ALA A 325 -14.04 4.21 10.79
C ALA A 325 -15.56 4.21 11.03
N ARG A 326 -16.35 4.79 10.13
CA ARG A 326 -17.82 4.77 10.23
C ARG A 326 -18.41 3.37 10.00
N LEU A 327 -17.80 2.56 9.12
CA LEU A 327 -18.20 1.17 8.88
C LEU A 327 -17.90 0.29 10.11
N ILE A 328 -16.74 0.46 10.75
CA ILE A 328 -16.39 -0.20 12.02
C ILE A 328 -17.43 0.13 13.09
N GLU A 329 -17.79 1.39 13.26
CA GLU A 329 -18.83 1.77 14.23
C GLU A 329 -20.21 1.21 13.88
N ALA A 330 -20.55 1.12 12.59
CA ALA A 330 -21.80 0.49 12.15
C ALA A 330 -21.79 -1.00 12.50
N GLU A 331 -20.69 -1.71 12.26
CA GLU A 331 -20.54 -3.12 12.63
C GLU A 331 -20.61 -3.33 14.14
N VAL A 332 -19.96 -2.48 14.94
CA VAL A 332 -20.06 -2.49 16.40
C VAL A 332 -21.51 -2.33 16.84
N ALA A 333 -22.24 -1.37 16.28
CA ALA A 333 -23.65 -1.16 16.58
C ALA A 333 -24.50 -2.40 16.22
N LEU A 334 -24.27 -3.01 15.05
CA LEU A 334 -24.98 -4.22 14.64
C LEU A 334 -24.71 -5.38 15.61
N ARG A 335 -23.44 -5.65 15.92
CA ARG A 335 -23.03 -6.77 16.78
C ARG A 335 -23.44 -6.59 18.25
N THR A 336 -23.74 -5.36 18.68
CA THR A 336 -24.27 -5.05 20.01
C THR A 336 -25.79 -4.91 20.06
N GLY A 337 -26.48 -5.10 18.93
CA GLY A 337 -27.94 -5.04 18.84
C GLY A 337 -28.53 -3.64 18.67
N ASP A 338 -27.70 -2.61 18.50
CA ASP A 338 -28.14 -1.24 18.18
C ASP A 338 -28.39 -1.07 16.67
N ILE A 339 -29.50 -1.65 16.23
CA ILE A 339 -29.93 -1.65 14.82
C ILE A 339 -30.19 -0.23 14.31
N ALA A 340 -30.67 0.67 15.17
CA ALA A 340 -30.97 2.05 14.80
C ALA A 340 -29.68 2.81 14.43
N THR A 341 -28.65 2.72 15.28
CA THR A 341 -27.35 3.35 15.01
C THR A 341 -26.65 2.72 13.82
N TRP A 342 -26.69 1.39 13.68
CA TRP A 342 -26.13 0.69 12.52
C TRP A 342 -26.72 1.22 11.20
N LEU A 343 -28.05 1.24 11.09
CA LEU A 343 -28.72 1.68 9.88
C LEU A 343 -28.51 3.18 9.62
N ALA A 344 -28.52 4.01 10.67
CA ALA A 344 -28.26 5.44 10.55
C ALA A 344 -26.86 5.73 9.96
N LYS A 345 -25.81 5.04 10.46
CA LYS A 345 -24.45 5.18 9.95
C LYS A 345 -24.33 4.75 8.48
N LEU A 346 -24.91 3.61 8.11
CA LEU A 346 -24.90 3.16 6.71
C LEU A 346 -25.62 4.14 5.78
N ASN A 347 -26.76 4.70 6.22
CA ASN A 347 -27.51 5.67 5.43
C ASN A 347 -26.76 7.01 5.31
N GLN A 348 -26.08 7.46 6.36
CA GLN A 348 -25.21 8.64 6.31
C GLN A 348 -24.08 8.45 5.28
N LEU A 349 -23.42 7.29 5.27
CA LEU A 349 -22.38 6.99 4.30
C LEU A 349 -22.90 6.98 2.86
N ARG A 350 -24.09 6.41 2.63
CA ARG A 350 -24.75 6.40 1.31
C ARG A 350 -25.13 7.81 0.86
N ALA A 351 -25.73 8.61 1.73
CA ALA A 351 -26.16 9.97 1.42
C ALA A 351 -24.99 10.91 1.12
N ASN A 352 -23.87 10.72 1.83
CA ASN A 352 -22.68 11.56 1.74
C ASN A 352 -21.55 10.90 0.95
N PHE A 353 -21.87 9.95 0.07
CA PHE A 353 -20.86 9.22 -0.70
C PHE A 353 -19.82 10.15 -1.35
N PRO A 354 -20.14 11.31 -1.97
CA PRO A 354 -19.12 12.20 -2.53
C PRO A 354 -18.07 12.69 -1.51
N THR A 355 -18.47 12.92 -0.26
CA THR A 355 -17.58 13.33 0.83
C THR A 355 -16.63 12.20 1.25
N PHE A 356 -17.15 10.97 1.24
CA PHE A 356 -16.47 9.75 1.68
C PHE A 356 -15.71 9.03 0.56
N LYS A 357 -16.02 9.32 -0.71
CA LYS A 357 -15.44 8.70 -1.90
C LYS A 357 -13.93 8.92 -1.92
N GLN A 358 -13.13 7.89 -2.23
CA GLN A 358 -11.77 8.10 -2.72
C GLN A 358 -11.88 8.89 -4.03
N VAL A 359 -11.66 10.20 -3.97
CA VAL A 359 -11.65 11.02 -5.17
C VAL A 359 -10.35 10.63 -5.87
N GLY A 360 -10.46 9.86 -6.96
CA GLY A 360 -9.40 9.80 -7.95
C GLY A 360 -9.06 11.24 -8.31
N ASP A 361 -7.82 11.63 -8.03
CA ASP A 361 -7.45 13.02 -7.82
C ASP A 361 -7.88 13.88 -9.01
N SER A 362 -8.85 14.76 -8.79
CA SER A 362 -9.09 15.89 -9.68
C SER A 362 -8.01 16.92 -9.36
N ALA A 363 -6.77 16.65 -9.80
CA ALA A 363 -5.62 17.57 -9.81
C ALA A 363 -5.68 18.66 -8.72
N GLY A 364 -5.53 18.30 -7.44
CA GLY A 364 -5.96 19.19 -6.36
C GLY A 364 -4.97 19.48 -5.24
N GLN A 365 -4.29 18.48 -4.68
CA GLN A 365 -3.47 18.70 -3.47
C GLN A 365 -2.18 17.87 -3.48
N ARG A 366 -1.16 18.43 -4.13
CA ARG A 366 0.21 17.94 -4.03
C ARG A 366 0.78 18.26 -2.65
N LEU A 367 1.35 17.26 -1.98
CA LEU A 367 2.34 17.48 -0.92
C LEU A 367 3.45 18.42 -1.44
N PRO A 368 4.02 19.31 -0.61
CA PRO A 368 4.95 20.32 -1.08
C PRO A 368 6.17 19.67 -1.74
N ALA A 369 6.40 20.02 -3.01
CA ALA A 369 7.47 19.53 -3.88
C ALA A 369 8.88 20.02 -3.46
N GLY A 370 9.24 19.84 -2.19
CA GLY A 370 10.47 20.36 -1.59
C GLY A 370 11.73 19.54 -1.88
N LEU A 371 11.63 18.27 -2.27
CA LEU A 371 12.80 17.38 -2.34
C LEU A 371 13.29 17.03 -3.75
N CYS A 372 12.55 17.35 -4.82
CA CYS A 372 12.97 16.95 -6.17
C CYS A 372 13.90 17.96 -6.89
N ARG A 373 14.17 19.15 -6.32
CA ARG A 373 14.99 20.18 -6.98
C ARG A 373 16.49 20.11 -6.70
N ARG A 374 16.96 19.34 -5.71
CA ARG A 374 18.40 19.30 -5.35
C ARG A 374 19.20 18.14 -5.94
N CYS A 375 18.58 17.04 -6.38
CA CYS A 375 19.30 15.95 -7.04
C CYS A 375 19.71 16.30 -8.48
N ALA A 376 18.91 17.10 -9.20
CA ALA A 376 19.24 17.51 -10.58
C ALA A 376 20.44 18.49 -10.67
N ALA A 377 20.79 19.17 -9.58
CA ALA A 377 21.93 20.09 -9.54
C ALA A 377 23.28 19.38 -9.33
N CYS A 378 23.28 18.15 -8.81
CA CYS A 378 24.52 17.40 -8.56
C CYS A 378 25.02 16.67 -9.81
N ALA A 379 24.12 16.31 -10.74
CA ALA A 379 24.46 15.65 -12.01
C ALA A 379 25.07 16.58 -13.08
N ARG A 380 25.06 17.91 -12.88
CA ARG A 380 25.63 18.88 -13.84
C ARG A 380 27.01 19.43 -13.46
N ARG A 381 27.64 18.96 -12.38
CA ARG A 381 28.93 19.49 -11.90
C ARG A 381 30.14 18.57 -12.05
N SER A 382 30.02 17.41 -12.69
CA SER A 382 31.16 16.54 -13.05
C SER A 382 31.59 16.68 -14.53
N GLY A 383 31.56 17.91 -15.05
CA GLY A 383 32.19 18.25 -16.34
C GLY A 383 33.68 18.48 -16.16
N ASN A 384 34.48 17.53 -16.67
CA ASN A 384 35.94 17.50 -16.68
C ASN A 384 36.56 18.81 -17.23
N PRO A 385 37.54 19.47 -16.54
CA PRO A 385 38.24 20.64 -17.07
C PRO A 385 39.60 20.25 -17.68
N GLY A 386 39.80 20.53 -18.97
CA GLY A 386 41.14 20.68 -19.56
C GLY A 386 41.41 19.87 -20.83
N GLY A 387 41.62 20.56 -21.95
CA GLY A 387 42.10 19.95 -23.20
C GLY A 387 41.99 20.86 -24.42
N SER A 388 43.03 21.66 -24.66
CA SER A 388 43.23 22.71 -25.67
C SER A 388 42.83 22.48 -27.14
N ARG A 389 42.26 23.54 -27.74
CA ARG A 389 42.43 24.13 -29.09
C ARG A 389 43.16 23.29 -30.18
N ARG A 390 42.54 23.19 -31.37
CA ARG A 390 43.08 23.74 -32.64
C ARG A 390 42.01 23.79 -33.76
N SER A 391 42.05 24.92 -34.46
CA SER A 391 41.31 25.37 -35.64
C SER A 391 41.77 24.70 -36.94
N ALA A 392 40.87 24.53 -37.92
CA ALA A 392 41.02 25.04 -39.31
C ALA A 392 39.84 24.63 -40.23
N PHE A 393 39.48 25.59 -41.08
CA PHE A 393 38.50 25.72 -42.17
C PHE A 393 38.69 24.72 -43.36
N PRO A 394 37.87 24.75 -44.44
CA PRO A 394 36.85 25.74 -44.83
C PRO A 394 35.39 25.36 -44.73
#